data_AF-A0A0F6A6I7-F1
#
_entry.id   AF-A0A0F6A6I7-F1
#
_cell.length_a   1.000
_cell.length_b   1.000
_cell.length_c   1.000
_cell.angle_alpha   90.00
_cell.angle_beta   90.00
_cell.angle_gamma   90.00
#
_symmetry.space_group_name_H-M   'P 1'
#
loop_
_entity.id
_entity.type
_entity.pdbx_description
1 polymer ?
#
loop_
_entity_poly.entity_id
_entity_poly.type
_entity_poly.pdbx_seq_one_letter_code
_entity_poly.pdbx_strand_id
1 'polypeptide(L)'
;MHQSNRSWGKYSILLIIFVLLLVFCFLFFGSPSKKNEIEPTQDTDSTIDELSHEVESTIIEEQVVHIDLQKGYSDGHVTVKEEVTSSEKLEGTLQQLKLSIEQSNESLHHAIMGPSNTHIVFRSHLLMLLEEDPSLVTELIDVFIGEPNSLLGRELSAVLSESGHPLAQAAALDLALDLSIEEAQRAAGLLLVAKMKEVTGETRDRILAHIDSEGDLGSDMQQFAIMALKPAPSSEEDYQRVQSTLSIVVQAEDHNIRRHGVYQMAQWATNNQDLQQVRELALNDPDVNTRARAVMSLGDSAFKSEENRSVLWQVADDANEPPPVRLYALKSLSRYTLNDNEMNKLRAMQSSLKDRERTNSNLYN
;
A
#
# COMPACT_ATOMS: atom_id res chain seq x y z
N MET A 1 -44.10 63.01 28.67
CA MET A 1 -42.74 62.53 28.32
C MET A 1 -42.66 61.03 28.59
N HIS A 2 -42.81 60.19 27.56
CA HIS A 2 -42.25 58.81 27.47
C HIS A 2 -42.95 58.05 26.33
N GLN A 3 -42.56 58.34 25.09
CA GLN A 3 -42.71 57.39 23.96
C GLN A 3 -41.65 57.73 22.90
N SER A 4 -40.42 57.28 23.12
CA SER A 4 -39.37 57.26 22.09
C SER A 4 -38.25 56.33 22.55
N ASN A 5 -38.43 55.01 22.39
CA ASN A 5 -37.31 54.04 22.48
C ASN A 5 -37.63 52.66 21.87
N ARG A 6 -38.68 52.51 21.05
CA ARG A 6 -39.06 51.20 20.48
C ARG A 6 -38.61 50.96 19.03
N SER A 7 -37.96 51.91 18.36
CA SER A 7 -37.54 51.73 16.96
C SER A 7 -36.16 51.08 16.79
N TRP A 8 -35.26 51.18 17.78
CA TRP A 8 -33.89 50.68 17.65
C TRP A 8 -33.78 49.14 17.62
N GLY A 9 -34.70 48.41 18.26
CA GLY A 9 -34.66 46.95 18.31
C GLY A 9 -34.90 46.29 16.94
N LYS A 10 -35.70 46.90 16.06
CA LYS A 10 -36.02 46.30 14.75
C LYS A 10 -34.84 46.35 13.78
N TYR A 11 -34.03 47.40 13.83
CA TYR A 11 -32.86 47.54 12.97
C TYR A 11 -31.71 46.62 13.41
N SER A 12 -31.59 46.33 14.70
CA SER A 12 -30.55 45.42 15.21
C SER A 12 -30.79 43.96 14.77
N ILE A 13 -32.04 43.50 14.74
CA ILE A 13 -32.39 42.16 14.26
C ILE A 13 -32.14 42.03 12.76
N LEU A 14 -32.50 43.04 11.96
CA LEU A 14 -32.25 43.04 10.51
C LEU A 14 -30.75 43.02 10.19
N LEU A 15 -29.93 43.74 10.97
CA LEU A 15 -28.48 43.74 10.81
C LEU A 15 -27.87 42.36 11.07
N ILE A 16 -28.30 41.67 12.13
CA ILE A 16 -27.80 40.33 12.48
C ILE A 16 -28.16 39.31 11.40
N ILE A 17 -29.40 39.35 10.89
CA ILE A 17 -29.84 38.46 9.81
C ILE A 17 -29.02 38.72 8.53
N PHE A 18 -28.73 39.99 8.21
CA PHE A 18 -27.93 40.34 7.04
C PHE A 18 -26.48 39.84 7.15
N VAL A 19 -25.87 39.95 8.34
CA VAL A 19 -24.52 39.42 8.60
C VAL A 19 -24.48 37.90 8.48
N LEU A 20 -25.48 37.19 9.02
CA LEU A 20 -25.57 35.73 8.90
C LEU A 20 -25.75 35.29 7.45
N LEU A 21 -26.54 36.00 6.64
CA LEU A 21 -26.68 35.72 5.20
C LEU A 21 -25.37 35.96 4.44
N LEU A 22 -24.61 37.00 4.79
CA LEU A 22 -23.30 37.25 4.17
C LEU A 22 -22.29 36.15 4.49
N VAL A 23 -22.23 35.69 5.75
CA VAL A 23 -21.36 34.57 6.16
C VAL A 23 -21.78 33.29 5.45
N PHE A 24 -23.08 33.02 5.35
CA PHE A 24 -23.59 31.85 4.63
C PHE A 24 -23.25 31.90 3.13
N CYS A 25 -23.39 33.05 2.48
CA CYS A 25 -22.97 33.23 1.09
C CYS A 25 -21.46 33.01 0.89
N PHE A 26 -20.62 33.46 1.83
CA PHE A 26 -19.17 33.23 1.75
C PHE A 26 -18.81 31.74 1.92
N LEU A 27 -19.51 31.01 2.78
CA LEU A 27 -19.26 29.57 2.96
C LEU A 27 -19.73 28.73 1.76
N PHE A 28 -20.79 29.14 1.07
CA PHE A 28 -21.35 28.35 -0.04
C PHE A 28 -20.88 28.78 -1.44
N PHE A 29 -20.39 30.01 -1.62
CA PHE A 29 -19.96 30.52 -2.93
C PHE A 29 -18.48 30.93 -3.00
N GLY A 30 -17.73 30.80 -1.90
CA GLY A 30 -16.36 31.29 -1.78
C GLY A 30 -15.28 30.23 -2.02
N SER A 31 -15.14 29.73 -3.25
CA SER A 31 -13.83 29.37 -3.82
C SER A 31 -13.96 29.13 -5.33
N PRO A 32 -13.53 30.08 -6.19
CA PRO A 32 -13.35 29.77 -7.60
C PRO A 32 -12.25 28.72 -7.71
N SER A 33 -12.63 27.50 -8.11
CA SER A 33 -11.70 26.45 -8.49
C SER A 33 -10.81 27.00 -9.61
N LYS A 34 -9.55 27.31 -9.28
CA LYS A 34 -8.50 27.50 -10.27
C LYS A 34 -8.33 26.16 -10.97
N LYS A 35 -8.89 26.05 -12.18
CA LYS A 35 -8.48 25.02 -13.14
C LYS A 35 -7.00 25.26 -13.44
N ASN A 36 -6.14 24.46 -12.83
CA ASN A 36 -4.76 24.34 -13.29
C ASN A 36 -4.81 23.48 -14.55
N GLU A 37 -4.68 24.16 -15.68
CA GLU A 37 -4.35 23.61 -16.97
C GLU A 37 -2.93 23.02 -16.85
N ILE A 38 -2.82 21.69 -16.84
CA ILE A 38 -1.54 20.98 -16.85
C ILE A 38 -1.11 20.91 -18.32
N GLU A 39 -0.12 21.72 -18.69
CA GLU A 39 0.64 21.52 -19.93
C GLU A 39 1.42 20.20 -19.84
N PRO A 40 1.51 19.42 -20.94
CA PRO A 40 2.24 18.17 -20.99
C PRO A 40 3.75 18.47 -21.01
N THR A 41 4.44 18.17 -19.92
CA THR A 41 5.88 18.31 -19.84
C THR A 41 6.56 17.06 -20.40
N GLN A 42 7.17 17.27 -21.55
CA GLN A 42 8.29 16.58 -22.20
C GLN A 42 8.83 15.28 -21.56
N ASP A 43 8.86 14.25 -22.41
CA ASP A 43 9.75 13.09 -22.36
C ASP A 43 11.16 13.46 -21.91
N THR A 44 11.59 12.88 -20.80
CA THR A 44 13.01 12.71 -20.49
C THR A 44 13.33 11.23 -20.45
N ASP A 45 13.78 10.78 -21.61
CA ASP A 45 14.62 9.60 -21.81
C ASP A 45 15.75 9.60 -20.78
N SER A 46 15.67 8.69 -19.82
CA SER A 46 16.77 8.37 -18.92
C SER A 46 17.07 6.88 -19.05
N THR A 47 17.99 6.62 -19.97
CA THR A 47 18.69 5.35 -20.15
C THR A 47 19.40 5.01 -18.84
N ILE A 48 18.85 4.07 -18.07
CA ILE A 48 19.55 3.43 -16.96
C ILE A 48 20.20 2.17 -17.52
N ASP A 49 21.53 2.24 -17.61
CA ASP A 49 22.44 1.14 -17.92
C ASP A 49 22.41 0.15 -16.76
N GLU A 50 21.55 -0.87 -16.88
CA GLU A 50 21.43 -1.96 -15.92
C GLU A 50 22.41 -3.08 -16.33
N LEU A 51 23.41 -3.29 -15.47
CA LEU A 51 24.32 -4.43 -15.51
C LEU A 51 23.51 -5.72 -15.36
N SER A 52 23.14 -6.30 -16.48
CA SER A 52 22.56 -7.63 -16.59
C SER A 52 23.62 -8.69 -16.31
N HIS A 53 23.37 -9.48 -15.27
CA HIS A 53 23.85 -10.85 -15.24
C HIS A 53 23.18 -11.59 -16.40
N GLU A 54 23.99 -12.26 -17.24
CA GLU A 54 23.53 -13.23 -18.24
C GLU A 54 22.66 -14.28 -17.56
N VAL A 55 21.34 -14.10 -17.66
CA VAL A 55 20.37 -15.18 -17.60
C VAL A 55 19.94 -15.40 -19.04
N GLU A 56 20.38 -16.54 -19.55
CA GLU A 56 20.07 -17.09 -20.86
C GLU A 56 18.54 -17.05 -21.08
N SER A 57 18.10 -16.09 -21.90
CA SER A 57 16.69 -15.91 -22.26
C SER A 57 16.27 -17.06 -23.17
N THR A 58 15.74 -18.10 -22.54
CA THR A 58 14.91 -19.06 -23.26
C THR A 58 13.66 -18.30 -23.69
N ILE A 59 13.52 -18.12 -25.00
CA ILE A 59 12.36 -17.53 -25.66
C ILE A 59 11.13 -18.31 -25.17
N ILE A 60 10.34 -17.70 -24.28
CA ILE A 60 9.01 -18.19 -23.96
C ILE A 60 8.15 -17.79 -25.16
N GLU A 61 7.93 -18.77 -26.02
CA GLU A 61 6.90 -18.76 -27.04
C GLU A 61 5.58 -18.34 -26.38
N GLU A 62 4.99 -17.26 -26.89
CA GLU A 62 3.70 -16.74 -26.50
C GLU A 62 2.64 -17.82 -26.75
N GLN A 63 2.44 -18.72 -25.79
CA GLN A 63 1.30 -19.64 -25.76
C GLN A 63 0.06 -18.79 -25.53
N VAL A 64 -0.50 -18.28 -26.61
CA VAL A 64 -1.91 -17.90 -26.70
C VAL A 64 -2.68 -19.20 -26.43
N VAL A 65 -3.01 -19.45 -25.16
CA VAL A 65 -3.94 -20.50 -24.77
C VAL A 65 -5.30 -20.05 -25.29
N HIS A 66 -5.61 -20.44 -26.52
CA HIS A 66 -6.99 -20.46 -27.00
C HIS A 66 -7.75 -21.43 -26.09
N ILE A 67 -8.52 -20.88 -25.15
CA ILE A 67 -9.51 -21.62 -24.37
C ILE A 67 -10.62 -22.00 -25.35
N ASP A 68 -10.39 -23.08 -26.09
CA ASP A 68 -11.34 -23.64 -27.03
C ASP A 68 -12.31 -24.51 -26.22
N LEU A 69 -13.45 -23.92 -25.84
CA LEU A 69 -14.61 -24.66 -25.31
C LEU A 69 -15.13 -25.56 -26.44
N GLN A 70 -14.50 -26.74 -26.60
CA GLN A 70 -14.81 -27.69 -27.67
C GLN A 70 -16.26 -28.18 -27.56
N LYS A 71 -17.09 -27.64 -28.47
CA LYS A 71 -18.42 -28.16 -28.82
C LYS A 71 -18.28 -29.49 -29.56
N GLY A 72 -18.72 -30.56 -28.94
CA GLY A 72 -18.93 -31.86 -29.60
C GLY A 72 -20.08 -31.84 -30.60
N TYR A 73 -19.80 -32.34 -31.81
CA TYR A 73 -20.67 -32.94 -32.82
C TYR A 73 -22.06 -32.32 -33.10
N SER A 74 -22.14 -31.67 -34.27
CA SER A 74 -23.41 -31.27 -34.91
C SER A 74 -23.99 -32.42 -35.73
N ASP A 75 -25.17 -32.89 -35.32
CA ASP A 75 -26.19 -33.40 -36.24
C ASP A 75 -27.40 -32.44 -36.18
N GLY A 76 -27.59 -31.71 -37.28
CA GLY A 76 -28.89 -31.27 -37.83
C GLY A 76 -29.92 -30.48 -37.02
N HIS A 77 -29.71 -30.14 -35.74
CA HIS A 77 -30.70 -29.39 -34.96
C HIS A 77 -30.30 -27.92 -34.76
N VAL A 78 -31.29 -27.02 -34.87
CA VAL A 78 -31.18 -25.59 -34.56
C VAL A 78 -30.74 -25.45 -33.09
N THR A 79 -29.44 -25.45 -32.86
CA THR A 79 -28.84 -25.16 -31.56
C THR A 79 -29.01 -23.68 -31.29
N VAL A 80 -29.96 -23.36 -30.42
CA VAL A 80 -29.94 -22.11 -29.65
C VAL A 80 -28.55 -22.04 -29.03
N LYS A 81 -27.74 -21.03 -29.43
CA LYS A 81 -26.50 -20.75 -28.72
C LYS A 81 -26.91 -20.20 -27.37
N GLU A 82 -26.97 -21.04 -26.35
CA GLU A 82 -27.04 -20.57 -24.96
C GLU A 82 -25.83 -19.66 -24.75
N GLU A 83 -26.10 -18.41 -24.41
CA GLU A 83 -25.06 -17.45 -24.06
C GLU A 83 -24.50 -17.86 -22.69
N VAL A 84 -23.20 -18.18 -22.65
CA VAL A 84 -22.51 -18.55 -21.42
C VAL A 84 -22.52 -17.35 -20.48
N THR A 85 -23.07 -17.54 -19.29
CA THR A 85 -23.18 -16.50 -18.27
C THR A 85 -21.82 -16.18 -17.64
N SER A 86 -21.66 -14.99 -17.04
CA SER A 86 -20.42 -14.61 -16.35
C SER A 86 -20.09 -15.55 -15.18
N SER A 87 -21.11 -16.07 -14.48
CA SER A 87 -20.94 -17.07 -13.41
C SER A 87 -20.42 -18.40 -13.95
N GLU A 88 -20.94 -18.90 -15.08
CA GLU A 88 -20.40 -20.11 -15.73
C GLU A 88 -18.95 -19.92 -16.20
N LYS A 89 -18.59 -18.73 -16.70
CA LYS A 89 -17.20 -18.40 -17.04
C LYS A 89 -16.31 -18.36 -15.81
N LEU A 90 -16.80 -17.82 -14.69
CA LEU A 90 -16.08 -17.79 -13.41
C LEU A 90 -15.80 -19.20 -12.92
N GLU A 91 -16.82 -20.05 -12.84
CA GLU A 91 -16.69 -21.44 -12.41
C GLU A 91 -15.69 -22.20 -13.29
N GLY A 92 -15.79 -22.05 -14.61
CA GLY A 92 -14.85 -22.65 -15.55
C GLY A 92 -13.41 -22.18 -15.34
N THR A 93 -13.20 -20.89 -15.10
CA THR A 93 -11.86 -20.32 -14.85
C THR A 93 -11.29 -20.81 -13.53
N LEU A 94 -12.10 -20.87 -12.47
CA LEU A 94 -11.70 -21.40 -11.16
C LEU A 94 -11.34 -22.90 -11.23
N GLN A 95 -12.10 -23.69 -11.97
CA GLN A 95 -11.80 -25.10 -12.16
C GLN A 95 -10.48 -25.32 -12.89
N GLN A 96 -10.22 -24.54 -13.95
CA GLN A 96 -8.94 -24.61 -14.67
C GLN A 96 -7.76 -24.17 -13.79
N LEU A 97 -7.93 -23.12 -12.99
CA LEU A 97 -6.92 -22.68 -12.03
C LEU A 97 -6.61 -23.76 -11.00
N LYS A 98 -7.63 -24.41 -10.43
CA LYS A 98 -7.45 -25.53 -9.48
C LYS A 98 -6.67 -26.67 -10.12
N LEU A 99 -7.05 -27.10 -11.32
CA LEU A 99 -6.34 -28.16 -12.07
C LEU A 99 -4.89 -27.77 -12.36
N SER A 100 -4.63 -26.51 -12.75
CA SER A 100 -3.27 -26.00 -12.98
C SER A 100 -2.43 -26.04 -11.71
N ILE A 101 -3.00 -25.67 -10.56
CA ILE A 101 -2.32 -25.73 -9.26
C ILE A 101 -2.01 -27.17 -8.87
N GLU A 102 -2.94 -28.10 -9.03
CA GLU A 102 -2.76 -29.53 -8.73
C GLU A 102 -1.66 -30.17 -9.60
N GLN A 103 -1.51 -29.70 -10.84
CA GLN A 103 -0.46 -30.16 -11.76
C GLN A 103 0.89 -29.48 -11.50
N SER A 104 0.91 -28.39 -10.74
CA SER A 104 2.14 -27.70 -10.38
C SER A 104 2.87 -28.45 -9.26
N ASN A 105 4.20 -28.56 -9.36
CA ASN A 105 5.04 -29.02 -8.25
C ASN A 105 5.32 -27.89 -7.24
N GLU A 106 4.50 -26.84 -7.24
CA GLU A 106 4.66 -25.71 -6.35
C GLU A 106 4.26 -26.14 -4.94
N SER A 107 5.09 -25.82 -3.95
CA SER A 107 4.74 -26.08 -2.56
C SER A 107 4.39 -24.79 -1.85
N LEU A 108 3.40 -24.86 -0.96
CA LEU A 108 2.99 -23.74 -0.14
C LEU A 108 4.04 -23.52 0.96
N HIS A 109 5.15 -22.86 0.62
CA HIS A 109 6.22 -22.58 1.57
C HIS A 109 5.83 -21.50 2.60
N HIS A 110 5.00 -20.52 2.22
CA HIS A 110 4.44 -19.52 3.13
C HIS A 110 3.27 -18.76 2.47
N ALA A 111 2.21 -18.42 3.23
CA ALA A 111 1.11 -17.57 2.77
C ALA A 111 1.57 -16.15 2.33
N ILE A 112 2.75 -15.73 2.79
CA ILE A 112 3.34 -14.40 2.52
C ILE A 112 3.94 -14.32 1.12
N MET A 113 4.29 -15.46 0.50
CA MET A 113 4.83 -15.49 -0.86
C MET A 113 3.82 -14.83 -1.82
N GLY A 114 4.34 -14.03 -2.76
CA GLY A 114 3.52 -13.45 -3.82
C GLY A 114 2.83 -14.53 -4.68
N PRO A 115 1.82 -14.16 -5.47
CA PRO A 115 1.17 -15.10 -6.38
C PRO A 115 2.19 -15.62 -7.41
N SER A 116 1.96 -16.84 -7.92
CA SER A 116 2.88 -17.46 -8.88
C SER A 116 2.76 -16.83 -10.27
N ASN A 117 3.88 -16.60 -10.95
CA ASN A 117 3.85 -16.15 -12.35
C ASN A 117 3.21 -17.19 -13.27
N THR A 118 3.22 -18.47 -12.90
CA THR A 118 2.60 -19.56 -13.67
C THR A 118 1.08 -19.36 -13.83
N HIS A 119 0.42 -18.71 -12.88
CA HIS A 119 -1.03 -18.55 -12.86
C HIS A 119 -1.51 -17.15 -13.26
N ILE A 120 -0.64 -16.32 -13.84
CA ILE A 120 -0.97 -14.93 -14.17
C ILE A 120 -2.16 -14.79 -15.13
N VAL A 121 -2.26 -15.67 -16.13
CA VAL A 121 -3.36 -15.66 -17.11
C VAL A 121 -4.70 -15.88 -16.43
N PHE A 122 -4.80 -16.83 -15.49
CA PHE A 122 -6.03 -17.07 -14.74
C PHE A 122 -6.41 -15.87 -13.87
N ARG A 123 -5.45 -15.23 -13.20
CA ARG A 123 -5.73 -14.02 -12.41
C ARG A 123 -6.24 -12.89 -13.28
N SER A 124 -5.62 -12.64 -14.43
CA SER A 124 -6.09 -11.62 -15.38
C SER A 124 -7.51 -11.92 -15.88
N HIS A 125 -7.84 -13.19 -16.16
CA HIS A 125 -9.20 -13.57 -16.54
C HIS A 125 -10.22 -13.35 -15.42
N LEU A 126 -9.88 -13.72 -14.17
CA LEU A 126 -10.75 -13.49 -13.02
C LEU A 126 -10.98 -11.99 -12.78
N LEU A 127 -9.95 -11.16 -12.92
CA LEU A 127 -10.07 -9.70 -12.83
C LEU A 127 -10.97 -9.13 -13.93
N MET A 128 -10.80 -9.56 -15.19
CA MET A 128 -11.68 -9.15 -16.28
C MET A 128 -13.15 -9.54 -16.01
N LEU A 129 -13.39 -10.75 -15.46
CA LEU A 129 -14.75 -11.16 -15.08
C LEU A 129 -15.33 -10.29 -13.97
N LEU A 130 -14.53 -9.87 -12.98
CA LEU A 130 -14.98 -8.94 -11.93
C LEU A 130 -15.24 -7.53 -12.48
N GLU A 131 -14.50 -7.09 -13.49
CA GLU A 131 -14.77 -5.83 -14.19
C GLU A 131 -16.06 -5.89 -15.00
N GLU A 132 -16.34 -7.02 -15.66
CA GLU A 132 -17.57 -7.28 -16.41
C GLU A 132 -18.80 -7.40 -15.49
N ASP A 133 -18.67 -8.15 -14.39
CA ASP A 133 -19.73 -8.39 -13.40
C ASP A 133 -19.18 -8.36 -11.97
N PRO A 134 -19.26 -7.19 -11.29
CA PRO A 134 -18.76 -7.03 -9.91
C PRO A 134 -19.48 -7.90 -8.87
N SER A 135 -20.66 -8.46 -9.17
CA SER A 135 -21.40 -9.29 -8.20
C SER A 135 -20.72 -10.64 -7.93
N LEU A 136 -19.90 -11.10 -8.88
CA LEU A 136 -19.08 -12.32 -8.82
C LEU A 136 -18.05 -12.31 -7.68
N VAL A 137 -17.75 -11.13 -7.10
CA VAL A 137 -16.84 -11.02 -5.95
C VAL A 137 -17.27 -11.88 -4.76
N THR A 138 -18.59 -12.06 -4.57
CA THR A 138 -19.14 -12.87 -3.47
C THR A 138 -18.75 -14.33 -3.61
N GLU A 139 -18.87 -14.89 -4.82
CA GLU A 139 -18.45 -16.26 -5.13
C GLU A 139 -16.93 -16.45 -4.92
N LEU A 140 -16.11 -15.47 -5.32
CA LEU A 140 -14.66 -15.52 -5.09
C LEU A 140 -14.28 -15.44 -3.61
N ILE A 141 -15.00 -14.62 -2.83
CA ILE A 141 -14.82 -14.51 -1.38
C ILE A 141 -15.14 -15.86 -0.72
N ASP A 142 -16.25 -16.50 -1.10
CA ASP A 142 -16.67 -17.78 -0.53
C ASP A 142 -15.61 -18.87 -0.77
N VAL A 143 -15.05 -18.92 -1.99
CA VAL A 143 -13.96 -19.85 -2.31
C VAL A 143 -12.68 -19.53 -1.53
N PHE A 144 -12.33 -18.24 -1.38
CA PHE A 144 -11.17 -17.83 -0.59
C PHE A 144 -11.32 -18.19 0.90
N ILE A 145 -12.48 -17.93 1.50
CA ILE A 145 -12.76 -18.26 2.91
C ILE A 145 -12.73 -19.77 3.16
N GLY A 146 -13.11 -20.58 2.16
CA GLY A 146 -13.05 -22.04 2.26
C GLY A 146 -11.63 -22.60 2.41
N GLU A 147 -10.63 -21.98 1.75
CA GLU A 147 -9.24 -22.48 1.73
C GLU A 147 -8.19 -21.34 1.75
N PRO A 148 -8.21 -20.42 2.74
CA PRO A 148 -7.42 -19.18 2.70
C PRO A 148 -5.91 -19.41 2.80
N ASN A 149 -5.50 -20.54 3.40
CA ASN A 149 -4.11 -20.96 3.53
C ASN A 149 -3.77 -22.09 2.52
N SER A 150 -4.17 -21.92 1.26
CA SER A 150 -3.85 -22.84 0.15
C SER A 150 -3.18 -22.08 -1.00
N LEU A 151 -2.61 -22.79 -1.98
CA LEU A 151 -2.11 -22.17 -3.21
C LEU A 151 -3.24 -21.45 -3.95
N LEU A 152 -4.46 -22.03 -3.96
CA LEU A 152 -5.64 -21.37 -4.51
C LEU A 152 -5.97 -20.09 -3.73
N GLY A 153 -6.02 -20.16 -2.40
CA GLY A 153 -6.25 -19.02 -1.52
C GLY A 153 -5.26 -17.88 -1.74
N ARG A 154 -3.99 -18.21 -2.02
CA ARG A 154 -2.95 -17.23 -2.40
C ARG A 154 -3.27 -16.55 -3.74
N GLU A 155 -3.64 -17.30 -4.77
CA GLU A 155 -4.00 -16.73 -6.08
C GLU A 155 -5.27 -15.88 -5.99
N LEU A 156 -6.28 -16.35 -5.25
CA LEU A 156 -7.52 -15.60 -5.02
C LEU A 156 -7.29 -14.34 -4.17
N SER A 157 -6.43 -14.41 -3.16
CA SER A 157 -6.02 -13.24 -2.37
C SER A 157 -5.41 -12.16 -3.27
N ALA A 158 -4.61 -12.54 -4.27
CA ALA A 158 -4.06 -11.59 -5.23
C ALA A 158 -5.17 -10.92 -6.07
N VAL A 159 -6.09 -11.70 -6.65
CA VAL A 159 -7.24 -11.19 -7.43
C VAL A 159 -8.12 -10.26 -6.57
N LEU A 160 -8.50 -10.70 -5.37
CA LEU A 160 -9.33 -9.92 -4.45
C LEU A 160 -8.63 -8.63 -4.00
N SER A 161 -7.32 -8.69 -3.70
CA SER A 161 -6.55 -7.51 -3.31
C SER A 161 -6.39 -6.49 -4.44
N GLU A 162 -6.25 -6.97 -5.68
CA GLU A 162 -6.10 -6.13 -6.87
C GLU A 162 -7.43 -5.48 -7.28
N SER A 163 -8.55 -6.20 -7.14
CA SER A 163 -9.89 -5.65 -7.36
C SER A 163 -10.24 -4.51 -6.39
N GLY A 164 -9.67 -4.52 -5.17
CA GLY A 164 -9.95 -3.53 -4.12
C GLY A 164 -11.39 -3.50 -3.62
N HIS A 165 -12.22 -4.50 -3.95
CA HIS A 165 -13.67 -4.44 -3.71
C HIS A 165 -14.01 -4.33 -2.20
N PRO A 166 -14.94 -3.45 -1.77
CA PRO A 166 -15.26 -3.26 -0.35
C PRO A 166 -15.75 -4.53 0.36
N LEU A 167 -16.53 -5.39 -0.32
CA LEU A 167 -16.94 -6.68 0.26
C LEU A 167 -15.75 -7.61 0.55
N ALA A 168 -14.71 -7.57 -0.28
CA ALA A 168 -13.51 -8.38 -0.04
C ALA A 168 -12.72 -7.84 1.16
N GLN A 169 -12.69 -6.52 1.36
CA GLN A 169 -12.11 -5.90 2.57
C GLN A 169 -12.85 -6.36 3.83
N ALA A 170 -14.19 -6.26 3.83
CA ALA A 170 -15.02 -6.66 4.97
C ALA A 170 -14.83 -8.15 5.29
N ALA A 171 -14.94 -9.03 4.29
CA ALA A 171 -14.76 -10.47 4.45
C ALA A 171 -13.35 -10.84 4.95
N ALA A 172 -12.31 -10.17 4.46
CA ALA A 172 -10.94 -10.40 4.90
C ALA A 172 -10.72 -9.97 6.37
N LEU A 173 -11.35 -8.87 6.81
CA LEU A 173 -11.32 -8.47 8.22
C LEU A 173 -12.16 -9.38 9.11
N ASP A 174 -13.33 -9.84 8.64
CA ASP A 174 -14.14 -10.80 9.38
C ASP A 174 -13.36 -12.10 9.59
N LEU A 175 -12.66 -12.60 8.55
CA LEU A 175 -11.76 -13.74 8.67
C LEU A 175 -10.61 -13.48 9.65
N ALA A 176 -10.03 -12.28 9.62
CA ALA A 176 -8.87 -11.92 10.43
C ALA A 176 -9.16 -11.68 11.92
N LEU A 177 -10.28 -11.04 12.21
CA LEU A 177 -10.53 -10.40 13.49
C LEU A 177 -11.69 -11.05 14.26
N ASP A 178 -12.67 -11.62 13.56
CA ASP A 178 -13.94 -11.99 14.17
C ASP A 178 -14.27 -13.49 14.09
N LEU A 179 -13.94 -14.14 12.96
CA LEU A 179 -14.41 -15.49 12.65
C LEU A 179 -13.37 -16.59 12.91
N SER A 180 -12.08 -16.33 12.61
CA SER A 180 -11.06 -17.37 12.71
C SER A 180 -10.28 -17.31 14.03
N ILE A 181 -10.05 -18.49 14.60
CA ILE A 181 -9.10 -18.70 15.70
C ILE A 181 -7.73 -19.19 15.21
N GLU A 182 -7.62 -19.57 13.94
CA GLU A 182 -6.40 -20.12 13.36
C GLU A 182 -5.50 -18.98 12.86
N GLU A 183 -4.29 -18.89 13.41
CA GLU A 183 -3.34 -17.81 13.10
C GLU A 183 -3.05 -17.68 11.59
N ALA A 184 -2.92 -18.79 10.88
CA ALA A 184 -2.67 -18.79 9.43
C ALA A 184 -3.83 -18.16 8.62
N GLN A 185 -5.07 -18.44 9.00
CA GLN A 185 -6.24 -17.86 8.35
C GLN A 185 -6.36 -16.37 8.69
N ARG A 186 -6.10 -16.02 9.96
CA ARG A 186 -6.13 -14.61 10.38
C ARG A 186 -5.07 -13.79 9.65
N ALA A 187 -3.87 -14.34 9.50
CA ALA A 187 -2.80 -13.75 8.72
C ALA A 187 -3.17 -13.61 7.24
N ALA A 188 -3.83 -14.61 6.64
CA ALA A 188 -4.30 -14.53 5.26
C ALA A 188 -5.30 -13.38 5.04
N GLY A 189 -6.24 -13.18 5.97
CA GLY A 189 -7.17 -12.07 5.94
C GLY A 189 -6.47 -10.70 6.02
N LEU A 190 -5.59 -10.49 7.00
CA LEU A 190 -4.84 -9.23 7.12
C LEU A 190 -3.90 -8.99 5.93
N LEU A 191 -3.25 -10.04 5.42
CA LEU A 191 -2.35 -9.94 4.28
C LEU A 191 -3.09 -9.54 3.00
N LEU A 192 -4.32 -10.04 2.80
CA LEU A 192 -5.18 -9.64 1.68
C LEU A 192 -5.42 -8.12 1.73
N VAL A 193 -5.84 -7.59 2.88
CA VAL A 193 -6.08 -6.14 3.04
C VAL A 193 -4.78 -5.34 2.93
N ALA A 194 -3.68 -5.85 3.47
CA ALA A 194 -2.37 -5.22 3.37
C ALA A 194 -1.83 -5.16 1.93
N LYS A 195 -2.31 -6.00 1.02
CA LYS A 195 -1.94 -5.97 -0.41
C LYS A 195 -2.83 -5.06 -1.25
N MET A 196 -3.99 -4.63 -0.73
CA MET A 196 -4.88 -3.72 -1.44
C MET A 196 -4.24 -2.34 -1.64
N LYS A 197 -4.58 -1.70 -2.75
CA LYS A 197 -4.11 -0.34 -3.05
C LYS A 197 -4.75 0.71 -2.12
N GLU A 198 -6.05 0.54 -1.85
CA GLU A 198 -6.87 1.46 -1.07
C GLU A 198 -7.75 0.66 -0.09
N VAL A 199 -8.11 1.29 1.03
CA VAL A 199 -9.03 0.73 2.02
C VAL A 199 -10.08 1.76 2.40
N THR A 200 -11.30 1.31 2.71
CA THR A 200 -12.37 2.19 3.18
C THR A 200 -12.07 2.74 4.59
N GLY A 201 -12.76 3.82 4.98
CA GLY A 201 -12.67 4.35 6.35
C GLY A 201 -13.09 3.32 7.40
N GLU A 202 -14.16 2.57 7.14
CA GLU A 202 -14.63 1.50 8.02
C GLU A 202 -13.60 0.37 8.19
N THR A 203 -12.98 -0.09 7.09
CA THR A 203 -11.89 -1.07 7.13
C THR A 203 -10.74 -0.56 8.00
N ARG A 204 -10.38 0.72 7.84
CA ARG A 204 -9.33 1.36 8.63
C ARG A 204 -9.67 1.46 10.10
N ASP A 205 -10.90 1.86 10.45
CA ASP A 205 -11.35 1.96 11.83
C ASP A 205 -11.28 0.61 12.55
N ARG A 206 -11.67 -0.47 11.87
CA ARG A 206 -11.52 -1.85 12.39
C ARG A 206 -10.06 -2.24 12.60
N ILE A 207 -9.17 -1.91 11.67
CA ILE A 207 -7.73 -2.15 11.81
C ILE A 207 -7.16 -1.36 12.99
N LEU A 208 -7.51 -0.08 13.12
CA LEU A 208 -7.04 0.79 14.19
C LEU A 208 -7.54 0.33 15.56
N ALA A 209 -8.82 -0.02 15.67
CA ALA A 209 -9.39 -0.59 16.89
C ALA A 209 -8.63 -1.85 17.34
N HIS A 210 -8.16 -2.63 16.37
CA HIS A 210 -7.41 -3.84 16.65
C HIS A 210 -5.92 -3.61 17.00
N ILE A 211 -5.27 -2.63 16.38
CA ILE A 211 -3.91 -2.23 16.77
C ILE A 211 -3.90 -1.70 18.20
N ASP A 212 -4.94 -0.95 18.59
CA ASP A 212 -5.08 -0.37 19.92
C ASP A 212 -5.42 -1.36 21.03
N SER A 213 -5.94 -2.56 20.70
CA SER A 213 -6.42 -3.52 21.68
C SER A 213 -5.29 -4.31 22.36
N GLU A 214 -4.17 -3.65 22.70
CA GLU A 214 -2.93 -4.18 23.30
C GLU A 214 -3.11 -5.58 23.94
N GLY A 215 -2.73 -6.65 23.22
CA GLY A 215 -2.67 -8.00 23.81
C GLY A 215 -3.16 -9.18 22.95
N ASP A 216 -3.94 -8.95 21.90
CA ASP A 216 -4.60 -10.06 21.17
C ASP A 216 -3.86 -10.57 19.92
N LEU A 217 -2.78 -9.89 19.54
CA LEU A 217 -2.00 -10.21 18.35
C LEU A 217 -0.54 -10.54 18.63
N GLY A 218 -0.09 -11.66 18.05
CA GLY A 218 1.33 -11.91 17.85
C GLY A 218 1.98 -10.85 16.94
N SER A 219 3.31 -10.72 17.04
CA SER A 219 4.09 -9.70 16.32
C SER A 219 3.81 -9.67 14.81
N ASP A 220 3.73 -10.83 14.16
CA ASP A 220 3.51 -10.92 12.71
C ASP A 220 2.15 -10.40 12.29
N MET A 221 1.11 -10.68 13.09
CA MET A 221 -0.22 -10.15 12.84
C MET A 221 -0.29 -8.63 13.01
N GLN A 222 0.39 -8.09 14.02
CA GLN A 222 0.46 -6.64 14.21
C GLN A 222 1.14 -5.98 13.00
N GLN A 223 2.20 -6.59 12.46
CA GLN A 223 2.86 -6.10 11.25
C GLN A 223 1.88 -6.03 10.06
N PHE A 224 1.08 -7.06 9.82
CA PHE A 224 0.09 -7.04 8.74
C PHE A 224 -1.00 -5.99 8.97
N ALA A 225 -1.50 -5.84 10.20
CA ALA A 225 -2.47 -4.81 10.55
C ALA A 225 -1.90 -3.41 10.26
N ILE A 226 -0.65 -3.14 10.67
CA ILE A 226 0.03 -1.88 10.38
C ILE A 226 0.17 -1.65 8.88
N MET A 227 0.58 -2.67 8.10
CA MET A 227 0.70 -2.59 6.64
C MET A 227 -0.64 -2.35 5.92
N ALA A 228 -1.75 -2.73 6.54
CA ALA A 228 -3.11 -2.51 6.03
C ALA A 228 -3.60 -1.07 6.20
N LEU A 229 -2.91 -0.22 6.99
CA LEU A 229 -3.22 1.21 7.11
C LEU A 229 -2.78 1.99 5.84
N LYS A 230 -3.58 1.98 4.77
CA LYS A 230 -3.27 2.69 3.52
C LYS A 230 -3.55 4.19 3.62
N PRO A 231 -2.61 5.08 3.21
CA PRO A 231 -2.83 6.52 3.21
C PRO A 231 -4.00 6.93 2.30
N ALA A 232 -5.10 7.34 2.91
CA ALA A 232 -6.26 7.93 2.24
C ALA A 232 -7.16 8.62 3.28
N PRO A 233 -6.69 9.68 3.96
CA PRO A 233 -7.49 10.35 4.99
C PRO A 233 -8.80 10.85 4.38
N SER A 234 -9.91 10.39 4.94
CA SER A 234 -11.26 10.81 4.58
C SER A 234 -11.64 12.12 5.28
N SER A 235 -10.99 12.42 6.40
CA SER A 235 -11.17 13.62 7.21
C SER A 235 -9.92 13.94 8.03
N GLU A 236 -9.88 15.12 8.64
CA GLU A 236 -8.84 15.47 9.62
C GLU A 236 -8.89 14.57 10.87
N GLU A 237 -10.08 14.18 11.32
CA GLU A 237 -10.25 13.30 12.49
C GLU A 237 -9.64 11.92 12.24
N ASP A 238 -9.91 11.36 11.08
CA ASP A 238 -9.35 10.10 10.59
C ASP A 238 -7.82 10.15 10.48
N TYR A 239 -7.29 11.24 9.91
CA TYR A 239 -5.86 11.50 9.90
C TYR A 239 -5.25 11.54 11.31
N GLN A 240 -5.82 12.32 12.22
CA GLN A 240 -5.34 12.45 13.60
C GLN A 240 -5.40 11.13 14.36
N ARG A 241 -6.47 10.35 14.13
CA ARG A 241 -6.63 9.01 14.71
C ARG A 241 -5.51 8.07 14.26
N VAL A 242 -5.20 8.03 12.96
CA VAL A 242 -4.10 7.22 12.44
C VAL A 242 -2.76 7.69 12.98
N GLN A 243 -2.49 9.01 12.98
CA GLN A 243 -1.25 9.55 13.52
C GLN A 243 -1.06 9.24 15.01
N SER A 244 -2.10 9.38 15.82
CA SER A 244 -2.06 9.03 17.24
C SER A 244 -1.67 7.56 17.42
N THR A 245 -2.28 6.66 16.64
CA THR A 245 -2.01 5.22 16.68
C THR A 245 -0.56 4.93 16.28
N LEU A 246 -0.12 5.47 15.13
CA LEU A 246 1.23 5.25 14.63
C LEU A 246 2.29 5.82 15.58
N SER A 247 2.01 6.92 16.29
CA SER A 247 2.91 7.50 17.29
C SER A 247 3.20 6.57 18.47
N ILE A 248 2.26 5.68 18.80
CA ILE A 248 2.42 4.63 19.80
C ILE A 248 3.17 3.44 19.18
N VAL A 249 2.75 3.01 17.99
CA VAL A 249 3.35 1.86 17.27
C VAL A 249 4.85 2.04 17.08
N VAL A 250 5.32 3.24 16.73
CA VAL A 250 6.76 3.51 16.53
C VAL A 250 7.58 3.51 17.82
N GLN A 251 6.93 3.39 18.98
CA GLN A 251 7.56 3.25 20.30
C GLN A 251 7.43 1.84 20.87
N ALA A 252 6.83 0.90 20.13
CA ALA A 252 6.64 -0.48 20.59
C ALA A 252 7.97 -1.15 20.98
N GLU A 253 7.97 -2.07 21.96
CA GLU A 253 9.20 -2.79 22.35
C GLU A 253 9.73 -3.68 21.23
N ASP A 254 8.84 -4.29 20.46
CA ASP A 254 9.17 -5.14 19.32
C ASP A 254 9.68 -4.29 18.14
N HIS A 255 10.91 -4.56 17.72
CA HIS A 255 11.56 -3.86 16.63
C HIS A 255 10.89 -4.10 15.27
N ASN A 256 10.25 -5.24 15.03
CA ASN A 256 9.52 -5.48 13.79
C ASN A 256 8.28 -4.59 13.71
N ILE A 257 7.55 -4.45 14.82
CA ILE A 257 6.39 -3.55 14.91
C ILE A 257 6.84 -2.11 14.65
N ARG A 258 7.90 -1.63 15.33
CA ARG A 258 8.46 -0.28 15.09
C ARG A 258 8.86 -0.08 13.64
N ARG A 259 9.58 -1.03 13.04
CA ARG A 259 10.04 -0.96 11.64
C ARG A 259 8.88 -0.73 10.67
N HIS A 260 7.77 -1.46 10.83
CA HIS A 260 6.59 -1.28 9.98
C HIS A 260 5.84 0.02 10.31
N GLY A 261 5.73 0.38 11.59
CA GLY A 261 5.12 1.64 12.03
C GLY A 261 5.81 2.86 11.45
N VAL A 262 7.15 2.89 11.43
CA VAL A 262 7.95 3.99 10.91
C VAL A 262 7.67 4.24 9.44
N TYR A 263 7.59 3.16 8.66
CA TYR A 263 7.25 3.27 7.25
C TYR A 263 5.86 3.84 7.05
N GLN A 264 4.86 3.30 7.76
CA GLN A 264 3.48 3.77 7.64
C GLN A 264 3.32 5.21 8.10
N MET A 265 4.01 5.63 9.17
CA MET A 265 4.03 7.02 9.60
C MET A 265 4.54 7.96 8.51
N ALA A 266 5.60 7.57 7.80
CA ALA A 266 6.11 8.37 6.69
C ALA A 266 5.16 8.38 5.49
N GLN A 267 4.46 7.28 5.20
CA GLN A 267 3.46 7.21 4.13
C GLN A 267 2.22 8.07 4.43
N TRP A 268 1.87 8.19 5.71
CA TRP A 268 0.74 8.98 6.18
C TRP A 268 1.05 10.45 6.43
N ALA A 269 2.31 10.87 6.36
CA ALA A 269 2.68 12.26 6.56
C ALA A 269 1.94 13.17 5.56
N THR A 270 1.36 14.25 6.08
CA THR A 270 0.71 15.31 5.28
C THR A 270 1.56 16.58 5.24
N ASN A 271 2.57 16.66 6.11
CA ASN A 271 3.51 17.76 6.19
C ASN A 271 4.87 17.29 6.75
N ASN A 272 5.85 18.19 6.76
CA ASN A 272 7.21 17.88 7.23
C ASN A 272 7.31 17.64 8.74
N GLN A 273 6.37 18.15 9.53
CA GLN A 273 6.37 18.02 10.98
C GLN A 273 6.01 16.59 11.41
N ASP A 274 5.11 15.93 10.68
CA ASP A 274 4.71 14.54 10.94
C ASP A 274 5.89 13.55 10.86
N LEU A 275 6.95 13.91 10.13
CA LEU A 275 8.16 13.11 9.98
C LEU A 275 9.16 13.25 11.13
N GLN A 276 8.85 14.03 12.18
CA GLN A 276 9.78 14.23 13.29
C GLN A 276 10.20 12.92 13.96
N GLN A 277 9.25 12.05 14.30
CA GLN A 277 9.57 10.77 14.95
C GLN A 277 10.34 9.84 14.00
N VAL A 278 10.03 9.85 12.70
CA VAL A 278 10.79 9.10 11.67
C VAL A 278 12.25 9.56 11.64
N ARG A 279 12.51 10.88 11.73
CA ARG A 279 13.86 11.44 11.82
C ARG A 279 14.58 11.01 13.09
N GLU A 280 13.90 11.05 14.24
CA GLU A 280 14.46 10.63 15.53
C GLU A 280 14.85 9.14 15.52
N LEU A 281 13.99 8.29 14.95
CA LEU A 281 14.24 6.85 14.83
C LEU A 281 15.36 6.52 13.85
N ALA A 282 15.48 7.27 12.74
CA ALA A 282 16.60 7.11 11.81
C ALA A 282 17.97 7.34 12.47
N LEU A 283 18.04 8.21 13.47
CA LEU A 283 19.27 8.54 14.18
C LEU A 283 19.52 7.65 15.40
N ASN A 284 18.46 7.25 16.12
CA ASN A 284 18.60 6.77 17.50
C ASN A 284 17.94 5.42 17.81
N ASP A 285 17.16 4.81 16.89
CA ASP A 285 16.54 3.51 17.22
C ASP A 285 17.65 2.48 17.50
N PRO A 286 17.57 1.68 18.58
CA PRO A 286 18.60 0.69 18.88
C PRO A 286 18.71 -0.41 17.81
N ASP A 287 17.60 -0.73 17.13
CA ASP A 287 17.57 -1.74 16.06
C ASP A 287 18.01 -1.14 14.72
N VAL A 288 19.05 -1.75 14.15
CA VAL A 288 19.66 -1.33 12.86
C VAL A 288 18.63 -1.38 11.72
N ASN A 289 17.73 -2.37 11.71
CA ASN A 289 16.76 -2.53 10.63
C ASN A 289 15.66 -1.46 10.68
N THR A 290 15.28 -1.05 11.89
CA THR A 290 14.35 0.06 12.12
C THR A 290 14.98 1.38 11.66
N ARG A 291 16.25 1.64 12.02
CA ARG A 291 16.99 2.80 11.50
C ARG A 291 17.07 2.80 9.98
N ALA A 292 17.45 1.66 9.38
CA ALA A 292 17.51 1.51 7.93
C ALA A 292 16.16 1.82 7.26
N ARG A 293 15.06 1.32 7.82
CA ARG A 293 13.72 1.57 7.30
C ARG A 293 13.32 3.03 7.44
N ALA A 294 13.65 3.69 8.56
CA ALA A 294 13.43 5.12 8.76
C ALA A 294 14.17 5.96 7.72
N VAL A 295 15.45 5.66 7.48
CA VAL A 295 16.29 6.31 6.46
C VAL A 295 15.71 6.18 5.05
N MET A 296 15.26 4.97 4.68
CA MET A 296 14.58 4.75 3.41
C MET A 296 13.27 5.53 3.33
N SER A 297 12.49 5.55 4.41
CA SER A 297 11.21 6.24 4.48
C SER A 297 11.35 7.77 4.31
N LEU A 298 12.41 8.38 4.85
CA LEU A 298 12.75 9.78 4.56
C LEU A 298 13.12 10.01 3.09
N GLY A 299 13.73 9.01 2.45
CA GLY A 299 14.04 9.01 1.02
C GLY A 299 12.82 8.80 0.11
N ASP A 300 11.84 8.02 0.56
CA ASP A 300 10.57 7.74 -0.15
C ASP A 300 9.54 8.86 0.06
N SER A 301 9.61 9.59 1.17
CA SER A 301 8.66 10.65 1.54
C SER A 301 8.51 11.71 0.44
N ALA A 302 7.28 12.20 0.23
CA ALA A 302 7.00 13.32 -0.65
C ALA A 302 7.62 14.65 -0.17
N PHE A 303 7.95 14.77 1.12
CA PHE A 303 8.49 15.99 1.73
C PHE A 303 10.03 15.99 1.67
N LYS A 304 10.59 16.60 0.62
CA LYS A 304 12.04 16.76 0.45
C LYS A 304 12.58 17.98 1.20
N SER A 305 12.49 17.94 2.53
CA SER A 305 12.90 19.04 3.41
C SER A 305 14.40 19.07 3.73
N GLU A 306 14.89 20.22 4.20
CA GLU A 306 16.28 20.36 4.66
C GLU A 306 16.54 19.51 5.91
N GLU A 307 15.55 19.37 6.81
CA GLU A 307 15.68 18.53 8.00
C GLU A 307 15.85 17.05 7.64
N ASN A 308 15.07 16.55 6.68
CA ASN A 308 15.20 15.17 6.20
C ASN A 308 16.57 14.97 5.53
N ARG A 309 16.98 15.90 4.66
CA ARG A 309 18.30 15.86 4.02
C ARG A 309 19.45 15.89 5.04
N SER A 310 19.32 16.70 6.10
CA SER A 310 20.30 16.80 7.19
C SER A 310 20.45 15.47 7.93
N VAL A 311 19.34 14.83 8.30
CA VAL A 311 19.35 13.50 8.95
C VAL A 311 20.03 12.46 8.05
N LEU A 312 19.71 12.44 6.76
CA LEU A 312 20.34 11.50 5.82
C LEU A 312 21.85 11.73 5.71
N TRP A 313 22.32 12.98 5.70
CA TRP A 313 23.76 13.27 5.74
C TRP A 313 24.41 12.83 7.05
N GLN A 314 23.75 13.05 8.19
CA GLN A 314 24.25 12.60 9.50
C GLN A 314 24.43 11.07 9.53
N VAL A 315 23.43 10.32 9.08
CA VAL A 315 23.51 8.85 8.99
C VAL A 315 24.61 8.42 8.03
N ALA A 316 24.73 9.07 6.86
CA ALA A 316 25.77 8.73 5.90
C ALA A 316 27.20 8.99 6.43
N ASP A 317 27.38 10.06 7.21
CA ASP A 317 28.66 10.48 7.79
C ASP A 317 29.03 9.71 9.07
N ASP A 318 28.06 9.10 9.77
CA ASP A 318 28.34 8.35 11.00
C ASP A 318 29.21 7.13 10.72
N ALA A 319 30.40 7.10 11.32
CA ALA A 319 31.35 6.00 11.19
C ALA A 319 30.93 4.75 11.99
N ASN A 320 30.06 4.89 12.98
CA ASN A 320 29.55 3.79 13.80
C ASN A 320 28.33 3.11 13.17
N GLU A 321 27.66 3.77 12.23
CA GLU A 321 26.53 3.20 11.51
C GLU A 321 27.02 2.10 10.53
N PRO A 322 26.36 0.93 10.44
CA PRO A 322 26.76 -0.12 9.52
C PRO A 322 26.76 0.33 8.06
N PRO A 323 27.73 -0.13 7.24
CA PRO A 323 27.85 0.29 5.85
C PRO A 323 26.55 0.20 5.02
N PRO A 324 25.69 -0.85 5.15
CA PRO A 324 24.43 -0.90 4.42
C PRO A 324 23.47 0.24 4.74
N VAL A 325 23.37 0.66 6.00
CA VAL A 325 22.47 1.76 6.41
C VAL A 325 22.98 3.10 5.88
N ARG A 326 24.30 3.32 5.94
CA ARG A 326 24.95 4.48 5.33
C ARG A 326 24.71 4.53 3.81
N LEU A 327 24.78 3.37 3.15
CA LEU A 327 24.47 3.27 1.73
C LEU A 327 23.00 3.58 1.43
N TYR A 328 22.06 3.13 2.27
CA TYR A 328 20.65 3.54 2.14
C TYR A 328 20.50 5.06 2.28
N ALA A 329 21.19 5.69 3.22
CA ALA A 329 21.16 7.14 3.37
C ALA A 329 21.66 7.88 2.13
N LEU A 330 22.77 7.41 1.54
CA LEU A 330 23.28 7.95 0.27
C LEU A 330 22.32 7.72 -0.91
N LYS A 331 21.67 6.55 -0.99
CA LYS A 331 20.63 6.28 -2.00
C LYS A 331 19.39 7.16 -1.80
N SER A 332 19.00 7.43 -0.56
CA SER A 332 17.91 8.36 -0.25
C SER A 332 18.28 9.80 -0.65
N LEU A 333 19.51 10.23 -0.39
CA LEU A 333 20.01 11.57 -0.75
C LEU A 333 20.01 11.83 -2.25
N SER A 334 20.22 10.82 -3.10
CA SER A 334 20.21 11.01 -4.56
C SER A 334 18.83 11.39 -5.12
N ARG A 335 17.78 11.35 -4.30
CA ARG A 335 16.42 11.77 -4.63
C ARG A 335 16.10 13.20 -4.22
N TYR A 336 17.07 13.90 -3.62
CA TYR A 336 16.95 15.30 -3.23
C TYR A 336 17.65 16.19 -4.26
N THR A 337 17.23 17.45 -4.33
CA THR A 337 18.02 18.47 -5.02
C THR A 337 19.25 18.80 -4.18
N LEU A 338 20.41 18.46 -4.72
CA LEU A 338 21.72 18.65 -4.09
C LEU A 338 22.51 19.70 -4.85
N ASN A 339 23.30 20.51 -4.14
CA ASN A 339 24.26 21.42 -4.77
C ASN A 339 25.52 20.68 -5.24
N ASP A 340 26.39 21.34 -6.00
CA ASP A 340 27.60 20.71 -6.58
C ASP A 340 28.52 20.10 -5.51
N ASN A 341 28.68 20.76 -4.36
CA ASN A 341 29.51 20.25 -3.28
C ASN A 341 28.90 18.99 -2.67
N GLU A 342 27.59 18.99 -2.44
CA GLU A 342 26.84 17.82 -1.95
C GLU A 342 26.89 16.66 -2.94
N MET A 343 26.74 16.93 -4.24
CA MET A 343 26.85 15.92 -5.30
C MET A 343 28.25 15.30 -5.36
N ASN A 344 29.30 16.11 -5.23
CA ASN A 344 30.67 15.62 -5.18
C ASN A 344 30.93 14.78 -3.93
N LYS A 345 30.43 15.22 -2.77
CA LYS A 345 30.49 14.45 -1.52
C LYS A 345 29.77 13.11 -1.65
N LEU A 346 28.55 13.10 -2.19
CA LEU A 346 27.75 11.91 -2.43
C LEU A 346 28.54 10.87 -3.24
N ARG A 347 29.09 11.27 -4.38
CA ARG A 347 29.88 10.39 -5.27
C ARG A 347 31.12 9.84 -4.57
N ALA A 348 31.87 10.69 -3.87
CA ALA A 348 33.07 10.27 -3.15
C ALA A 348 32.75 9.23 -2.07
N MET A 349 31.68 9.44 -1.30
CA MET A 349 31.26 8.51 -0.25
C MET A 349 30.76 7.18 -0.83
N GLN A 350 29.94 7.22 -1.88
CA GLN A 350 29.46 6.01 -2.56
C GLN A 350 30.60 5.14 -3.10
N SER A 351 31.60 5.75 -3.73
CA SER A 351 32.81 5.04 -4.19
C SER A 351 33.57 4.42 -3.03
N SER A 352 33.77 5.17 -1.94
CA SER A 352 34.51 4.68 -0.77
C SER A 352 33.87 3.48 -0.09
N LEU A 353 32.53 3.41 -0.04
CA LEU A 353 31.80 2.28 0.54
C LEU A 353 31.89 1.04 -0.35
N LYS A 354 31.74 1.21 -1.67
CA LYS A 354 31.90 0.11 -2.65
C LYS A 354 33.29 -0.52 -2.59
N ASP A 355 34.34 0.29 -2.45
CA ASP A 355 35.72 -0.22 -2.38
C ASP A 355 35.98 -1.00 -1.07
N ARG A 356 35.37 -0.56 0.04
CA ARG A 356 35.43 -1.30 1.32
C ARG A 356 34.71 -2.64 1.23
N GLU A 357 33.52 -2.69 0.62
CA GLU A 357 32.78 -3.94 0.40
C GLU A 357 33.60 -4.94 -0.41
N ARG A 358 34.20 -4.49 -1.53
CA ARG A 358 35.09 -5.35 -2.36
C ARG A 358 36.29 -5.88 -1.58
N THR A 359 36.93 -5.01 -0.77
CA THR A 359 38.08 -5.40 0.04
C THR A 359 37.69 -6.45 1.08
N ASN A 360 36.54 -6.28 1.73
CA ASN A 360 36.04 -7.25 2.70
C ASN A 360 35.67 -8.59 2.03
N SER A 361 35.00 -8.59 0.88
CA SER A 361 34.66 -9.82 0.16
C SER A 361 35.88 -10.64 -0.27
N ASN A 362 37.01 -9.97 -0.61
CA ASN A 362 38.25 -10.65 -0.97
C ASN A 362 39.01 -11.24 0.23
N LEU A 363 38.68 -10.87 1.46
CA LEU A 363 39.32 -11.40 2.68
C LEU A 363 38.67 -12.72 3.17
N TYR A 364 37.48 -13.05 2.66
CA TYR A 364 36.71 -14.24 3.07
C TYR A 364 36.60 -15.32 1.99
N ASN A 365 37.23 -15.10 0.82
CA ASN A 365 37.45 -16.09 -0.23
C ASN A 365 38.92 -16.51 -0.21
#